data_AF-A0A426UWP4-F1
#
_entry.id   AF-A0A426UWP4-F1
#
_cell.length_a   1.000
_cell.length_b   1.000
_cell.length_c   1.000
_cell.angle_alpha   90.00
_cell.angle_beta   90.00
_cell.angle_gamma   90.00
#
_symmetry.space_group_name_H-M   'P 1'
#
loop_
_entity.id
_entity.type
_entity.pdbx_description
1 polymer ?
#
loop_
_entity_poly.entity_id
_entity_poly.type
_entity_poly.pdbx_seq_one_letter_code
_entity_poly.pdbx_strand_id
1 'polypeptide(L)'
;MSWYAGVLGNYAVFSGRARRREYWMFAFYHAAALLVLWLLTMALSFPFRDSIDGDGGAVLVIPLALYYFGTLVPLLAVTVRRLHDTGRSGVWLLMGLIPGGVGAIIMIVLLSQEGDPHPNRYGPDPKAPQGFHPPLVAQQPVPGAPGGFAQPGSYAQSGPYAQPGPVAQPAPYQPQPGPRHPSYRIE
;
A
#
# COMPACT_ATOMS: atom_id res chain seq x y z
N MET A 1 15.24 0.61 5.49
CA MET A 1 14.72 1.98 5.30
C MET A 1 13.87 2.18 4.05
N SER A 2 13.82 1.25 3.08
CA SER A 2 13.04 1.41 1.83
C SER A 2 11.53 1.60 2.02
N TRP A 3 10.93 1.05 3.08
CA TRP A 3 9.48 1.12 3.30
C TRP A 3 8.97 2.52 3.66
N TYR A 4 9.72 3.27 4.46
CA TYR A 4 9.34 4.64 4.84
C TYR A 4 9.46 5.59 3.64
N ALA A 5 10.57 5.49 2.90
CA ALA A 5 10.75 6.21 1.64
C ALA A 5 9.70 5.81 0.57
N GLY A 6 9.29 4.53 0.53
CA GLY A 6 8.26 4.05 -0.37
C GLY A 6 6.87 4.64 -0.10
N VAL A 7 6.52 4.88 1.17
CA VAL A 7 5.25 5.54 1.51
C VAL A 7 5.32 7.04 1.18
N LEU A 8 6.44 7.70 1.48
CA LEU A 8 6.64 9.11 1.11
C LEU A 8 6.70 9.33 -0.42
N GLY A 9 7.25 8.38 -1.17
CA GLY A 9 7.22 8.40 -2.63
C GLY A 9 5.82 8.18 -3.21
N ASN A 10 4.92 7.56 -2.43
CA ASN A 10 3.50 7.41 -2.75
C ASN A 10 2.64 8.40 -1.95
N TYR A 11 3.13 9.64 -1.79
CA TYR A 11 2.62 10.65 -0.86
C TYR A 11 1.09 10.80 -0.85
N ALA A 12 0.48 10.89 -2.04
CA ALA A 12 -0.97 11.08 -2.23
C ALA A 12 -1.60 9.96 -3.07
N VAL A 13 -1.02 8.76 -3.04
CA VAL A 13 -1.54 7.61 -3.80
C VAL A 13 -2.47 6.78 -2.91
N PHE A 14 -3.78 6.92 -3.14
CA PHE A 14 -4.82 6.19 -2.41
C PHE A 14 -5.24 4.88 -3.08
N SER A 15 -4.82 4.65 -4.33
CA SER A 15 -5.12 3.43 -5.08
C SER A 15 -4.13 2.30 -4.76
N GLY A 16 -4.54 1.07 -5.04
CA GLY A 16 -3.71 -0.11 -4.76
C GLY A 16 -3.87 -0.64 -3.34
N ARG A 17 -2.93 -1.53 -2.97
CA ARG A 17 -2.94 -2.30 -1.73
C ARG A 17 -1.62 -2.14 -0.99
N ALA A 18 -1.70 -1.97 0.33
CA ALA A 18 -0.53 -1.89 1.21
C ALA A 18 -0.47 -3.12 2.13
N ARG A 19 0.71 -3.73 2.19
CA ARG A 19 0.98 -4.92 3.01
C ARG A 19 1.05 -4.57 4.49
N ARG A 20 0.72 -5.53 5.36
CA ARG A 20 0.85 -5.41 6.84
C ARG A 20 2.19 -4.81 7.28
N ARG A 21 3.29 -5.35 6.76
CA ARG A 21 4.64 -4.89 7.12
C ARG A 21 4.93 -3.47 6.63
N GLU A 22 4.39 -3.05 5.49
CA GLU A 22 4.56 -1.66 5.01
C GLU A 22 3.82 -0.69 5.92
N TYR A 23 2.56 -0.98 6.24
CA TYR A 23 1.74 -0.17 7.14
C TYR A 23 2.37 -0.05 8.54
N TRP A 24 2.66 -1.18 9.20
CA TRP A 24 3.13 -1.18 10.59
C TRP A 24 4.54 -0.62 10.75
N MET A 25 5.44 -0.80 9.78
CA MET A 25 6.75 -0.16 9.83
C MET A 25 6.63 1.36 9.64
N PHE A 26 5.78 1.82 8.71
CA PHE A 26 5.53 3.26 8.56
C PHE A 26 4.93 3.86 9.84
N ALA A 27 3.87 3.24 10.37
CA ALA A 27 3.22 3.69 11.61
C ALA A 27 4.20 3.73 12.79
N PHE A 28 5.05 2.72 12.94
CA PHE A 28 6.08 2.69 13.98
C PHE A 28 7.09 3.83 13.85
N TYR A 29 7.69 4.02 12.66
CA TYR A 29 8.67 5.11 12.46
C TYR A 29 8.03 6.48 12.59
N HIS A 30 6.80 6.64 12.12
CA HIS A 30 6.04 7.88 12.26
C HIS A 30 5.75 8.21 13.73
N ALA A 31 5.30 7.22 14.51
CA ALA A 31 5.08 7.37 15.95
C ALA A 31 6.39 7.68 16.70
N ALA A 32 7.49 7.02 16.34
CA ALA A 32 8.81 7.29 16.92
C ALA A 32 9.29 8.71 16.62
N ALA A 33 9.11 9.19 15.38
CA ALA A 33 9.46 10.55 15.00
C ALA A 33 8.63 11.60 15.78
N LEU A 34 7.31 11.38 15.91
CA LEU A 34 6.45 12.25 16.74
C LEU A 34 6.88 12.25 18.21
N LEU A 35 7.21 11.09 18.78
CA LEU A 35 7.68 10.98 20.15
C LEU A 35 9.00 11.75 20.35
N VAL A 36 9.96 11.60 19.44
CA VAL A 36 11.24 12.34 19.50
C VAL A 36 11.01 13.85 19.40
N LEU A 37 10.21 14.33 18.44
CA LEU A 37 9.90 15.75 18.31
C LEU A 37 9.20 16.29 19.56
N TRP A 38 8.27 15.53 20.14
CA TRP A 38 7.59 15.91 21.37
C TRP A 38 8.54 16.00 22.57
N LEU A 39 9.43 15.01 22.75
CA LEU A 39 10.45 15.02 23.80
C LEU A 39 11.44 16.18 23.64
N LEU A 40 11.88 16.46 22.41
CA LEU A 40 12.73 17.60 22.11
C LEU A 40 12.01 18.91 22.44
N THR A 41 10.72 19.02 22.11
CA THR A 41 9.92 20.20 22.45
C THR A 41 9.88 20.40 23.96
N MET A 42 9.61 19.34 24.74
CA MET A 42 9.61 19.40 26.20
C MET A 42 10.99 19.77 26.77
N ALA A 43 12.07 19.15 26.29
CA ALA A 43 13.42 19.39 26.77
C ALA A 43 13.91 20.82 26.49
N LEU A 44 13.63 21.35 25.30
CA LEU A 44 14.03 22.71 24.92
C LEU A 44 13.14 23.80 25.52
N SER A 45 11.89 23.48 25.88
CA SER A 45 10.98 24.42 26.54
C SER A 45 11.19 24.50 28.05
N PHE A 46 11.78 23.46 28.66
CA PHE A 46 11.99 23.37 30.11
C PHE A 46 12.73 24.56 30.72
N PRO A 47 13.81 25.11 30.12
CA PRO A 47 14.53 26.27 30.68
C PRO A 47 13.73 27.57 30.65
N PHE A 48 12.69 27.65 29.82
CA PHE A 48 11.86 28.84 29.61
C PHE A 48 10.49 28.73 30.28
N ARG A 49 10.30 27.74 31.15
CA ARG A 49 8.99 27.47 31.78
C ARG A 49 8.49 28.61 32.67
N ASP A 50 9.42 29.33 33.31
CA ASP A 50 9.11 30.38 34.27
C ASP A 50 9.35 31.80 33.69
N SER A 51 9.75 31.91 32.41
CA SER A 51 9.92 33.21 31.74
C SER A 51 8.57 33.84 31.41
N ILE A 52 8.36 35.06 31.90
CA ILE A 52 7.11 35.84 31.78
C ILE A 52 6.83 36.24 30.31
N ASP A 53 7.87 36.27 29.47
CA ASP A 53 7.77 36.74 28.08
C ASP A 53 7.23 35.69 27.10
N GLY A 54 6.88 34.47 27.54
CA GLY A 54 6.09 33.50 26.76
C GLY A 54 6.74 32.90 25.49
N ASP A 55 7.83 33.46 25.00
CA ASP A 55 8.36 33.19 23.66
C ASP A 55 9.30 31.95 23.59
N GLY A 56 9.89 31.55 24.71
CA GLY A 56 10.93 30.51 24.75
C GLY A 56 10.44 29.05 24.62
N GLY A 57 9.16 28.78 24.89
CA GLY A 57 8.57 27.43 24.84
C GLY A 57 8.05 26.98 23.47
N ALA A 58 8.08 27.86 22.45
CA ALA A 58 7.41 27.63 21.18
C ALA A 58 8.34 27.17 20.03
N VAL A 59 9.66 27.09 20.26
CA VAL A 59 10.68 26.94 19.19
C VAL A 59 10.43 25.69 18.32
N LEU A 60 9.91 24.61 18.89
CA LEU A 60 9.62 23.37 18.16
C LEU A 60 8.14 23.17 17.81
N VAL A 61 7.25 24.09 18.18
CA VAL A 61 5.81 24.00 17.86
C VAL A 61 5.59 24.08 16.35
N ILE A 62 6.27 25.01 15.67
CA ILE A 62 6.15 25.17 14.21
C ILE A 62 6.70 23.94 13.47
N PRO A 63 7.95 23.46 13.72
CA PRO A 63 8.45 22.22 13.14
C PRO A 63 7.56 21.00 13.40
N LEU A 64 7.02 20.87 14.63
CA LEU A 64 6.11 19.78 14.99
C LEU A 64 4.81 19.85 14.18
N ALA A 65 4.21 21.03 14.07
CA ALA A 65 3.02 21.23 13.26
C ALA A 65 3.28 20.91 11.78
N LEU A 66 4.38 21.40 11.21
CA LEU A 66 4.76 21.13 9.82
C LEU A 66 4.96 19.63 9.58
N TYR A 67 5.64 18.93 10.49
CA TYR A 67 5.82 17.49 10.39
C TYR A 67 4.46 16.76 10.47
N TYR A 68 3.62 17.12 11.44
CA TYR A 68 2.30 16.51 11.64
C TYR A 68 1.39 16.69 10.41
N PHE A 69 1.23 17.92 9.92
CA PHE A 69 0.40 18.19 8.74
C PHE A 69 1.01 17.63 7.46
N GLY A 70 2.34 17.70 7.32
CA GLY A 70 3.06 17.16 6.17
C GLY A 70 2.97 15.64 6.06
N THR A 71 2.76 14.92 7.16
CA THR A 71 2.65 13.45 7.19
C THR A 71 1.21 12.95 7.28
N LEU A 72 0.24 13.84 7.47
CA LEU A 72 -1.18 13.49 7.55
C LEU A 72 -1.67 12.83 6.24
N VAL A 73 -1.34 13.40 5.10
CA VAL A 73 -1.72 12.86 3.78
C VAL A 73 -1.17 11.46 3.54
N PRO A 74 0.15 11.20 3.67
CA PRO A 74 0.68 9.86 3.47
C PRO A 74 0.19 8.84 4.52
N LEU A 75 -0.10 9.28 5.76
CA LEU A 75 -0.72 8.42 6.78
C LEU A 75 -2.12 7.98 6.36
N LEU A 76 -2.95 8.90 5.86
CA LEU A 76 -4.27 8.56 5.33
C LEU A 76 -4.16 7.66 4.09
N ALA A 77 -3.25 7.97 3.17
CA ALA A 77 -3.04 7.21 1.94
C ALA A 77 -2.64 5.75 2.22
N VAL A 78 -1.67 5.50 3.11
CA VAL A 78 -1.26 4.13 3.45
C VAL A 78 -2.35 3.38 4.23
N THR A 79 -3.12 4.08 5.07
CA THR A 79 -4.24 3.49 5.81
C THR A 79 -5.34 3.02 4.86
N VAL A 80 -5.71 3.85 3.88
CA VAL A 80 -6.70 3.50 2.86
C VAL A 80 -6.23 2.31 2.02
N ARG A 81 -4.98 2.32 1.53
CA ARG A 81 -4.40 1.18 0.79
C ARG A 81 -4.33 -0.09 1.64
N ARG A 82 -4.18 0.03 2.96
CA ARG A 82 -4.21 -1.12 3.86
C ARG A 82 -5.63 -1.65 4.08
N LEU A 83 -6.63 -0.79 4.17
CA LEU A 83 -8.04 -1.22 4.21
C LEU A 83 -8.42 -1.93 2.90
N HIS A 84 -7.98 -1.40 1.76
CA HIS A 84 -8.13 -2.02 0.44
C HIS A 84 -7.52 -3.42 0.37
N ASP A 85 -6.41 -3.66 1.07
CA ASP A 85 -5.77 -4.97 1.13
C ASP A 85 -6.68 -6.04 1.75
N THR A 86 -7.62 -5.64 2.60
CA THR A 86 -8.64 -6.53 3.20
C THR A 86 -10.01 -6.46 2.50
N GLY A 87 -10.07 -5.88 1.29
CA GLY A 87 -11.30 -5.73 0.51
C GLY A 87 -12.23 -4.59 0.95
N ARG A 88 -11.85 -3.83 2.00
CA ARG A 88 -12.66 -2.75 2.57
C ARG A 88 -12.39 -1.43 1.87
N SER A 89 -13.41 -0.59 1.76
CA SER A 89 -13.26 0.77 1.21
C SER A 89 -12.62 1.72 2.21
N GLY A 90 -12.06 2.84 1.72
CA GLY A 90 -11.50 3.89 2.57
C GLY A 90 -12.49 4.51 3.56
N VAL A 91 -13.81 4.38 3.34
CA VAL A 91 -14.86 4.84 4.27
C VAL A 91 -14.74 4.20 5.65
N TRP A 92 -14.17 2.99 5.75
CA TRP A 92 -13.90 2.33 7.02
C TRP A 92 -12.96 3.12 7.93
N LEU A 93 -12.16 4.04 7.38
CA LEU A 93 -11.33 4.95 8.17
C LEU A 93 -12.16 5.79 9.16
N LEU A 94 -13.41 6.11 8.82
CA LEU A 94 -14.32 6.84 9.71
C LEU A 94 -14.62 6.09 11.02
N MET A 95 -14.44 4.76 11.06
CA MET A 95 -14.56 4.00 12.31
C MET A 95 -13.55 4.45 13.36
N GLY A 96 -12.40 5.00 12.92
CA GLY A 96 -11.40 5.59 13.83
C GLY A 96 -11.89 6.85 14.55
N LEU A 97 -12.94 7.52 14.06
CA LEU A 97 -13.50 8.73 14.66
C LEU A 97 -14.48 8.43 15.80
N ILE A 98 -14.78 7.15 16.07
CA ILE A 98 -15.65 6.76 17.18
C ILE A 98 -14.92 7.11 18.51
N PRO A 99 -15.51 7.96 19.36
CA PRO A 99 -14.86 8.45 20.58
C PRO A 99 -14.72 7.36 21.65
N GLY A 100 -13.99 7.68 22.72
CA GLY A 100 -13.82 6.77 23.87
C GLY A 100 -12.84 5.62 23.62
N GLY A 101 -11.97 5.73 22.61
CA GLY A 101 -10.94 4.72 22.29
C GLY A 101 -11.46 3.50 21.51
N VAL A 102 -12.78 3.32 21.42
CA VAL A 102 -13.41 2.21 20.68
C VAL A 102 -13.02 2.23 19.21
N GLY A 103 -13.04 3.41 18.57
CA GLY A 103 -12.64 3.56 17.17
C GLY A 103 -11.19 3.16 16.89
N ALA A 104 -10.28 3.50 17.81
CA ALA A 104 -8.87 3.13 17.70
C ALA A 104 -8.68 1.60 17.77
N ILE A 105 -9.39 0.93 18.69
CA ILE A 105 -9.34 -0.54 18.81
C ILE A 105 -9.87 -1.19 17.53
N ILE A 106 -11.01 -0.73 17.00
CA ILE A 106 -11.57 -1.23 15.74
C ILE A 106 -10.55 -1.09 14.60
N MET A 107 -9.90 0.06 14.49
CA MET A 107 -8.87 0.30 13.48
C MET A 107 -7.66 -0.62 13.65
N ILE A 108 -7.14 -0.78 14.87
CA ILE A 108 -6.01 -1.69 15.14
C ILE A 108 -6.35 -3.11 14.71
N VAL A 109 -7.55 -3.60 15.03
CA VAL A 109 -8.00 -4.94 14.63
C VAL A 109 -8.06 -5.06 13.11
N LEU A 110 -8.73 -4.12 12.43
CA LEU A 110 -8.88 -4.15 10.97
C LEU A 110 -7.54 -4.08 10.24
N LEU A 111 -6.63 -3.23 10.72
CA LEU A 111 -5.32 -3.01 10.11
C LEU A 111 -4.34 -4.18 10.40
N SER A 112 -4.65 -5.02 11.38
CA SER A 112 -3.87 -6.23 11.73
C SER A 112 -4.29 -7.50 10.99
N GLN A 113 -5.46 -7.53 10.33
CA GLN A 113 -5.99 -8.73 9.65
C GLN A 113 -5.12 -9.21 8.46
N GLU A 114 -5.28 -10.45 8.03
CA GLU A 114 -4.69 -10.90 6.75
C GLU A 114 -5.25 -10.09 5.58
N GLY A 115 -4.39 -9.69 4.66
CA GLY A 115 -4.83 -9.19 3.36
C GLY A 115 -5.40 -10.35 2.53
N ASP A 116 -6.26 -10.03 1.57
CA ASP A 116 -6.84 -11.02 0.66
C ASP A 116 -5.73 -11.68 -0.18
N PRO A 117 -5.52 -13.01 -0.11
CA PRO A 117 -4.51 -13.67 -0.92
C PRO A 117 -4.83 -13.66 -2.42
N HIS A 118 -6.06 -13.28 -2.80
CA HIS A 118 -6.48 -13.18 -4.20
C HIS A 118 -6.45 -11.72 -4.69
N PRO A 119 -6.43 -11.51 -6.02
CA PRO A 119 -6.74 -10.22 -6.60
C PRO A 119 -8.12 -9.75 -6.12
N ASN A 120 -8.21 -8.47 -5.74
CA ASN A 120 -9.47 -7.85 -5.38
C ASN A 120 -9.69 -6.59 -6.24
N ARG A 121 -10.82 -5.90 -6.05
CA ARG A 121 -11.17 -4.68 -6.81
C ARG A 121 -10.13 -3.54 -6.72
N TYR A 122 -9.21 -3.61 -5.77
CA TYR A 122 -8.15 -2.62 -5.54
C TYR A 122 -6.79 -3.04 -6.13
N GLY A 123 -6.69 -4.24 -6.71
CA GLY A 123 -5.50 -4.71 -7.41
C GLY A 123 -5.03 -6.11 -7.01
N PRO A 124 -3.92 -6.57 -7.61
CA PRO A 124 -3.33 -7.88 -7.34
C PRO A 124 -2.81 -7.98 -5.90
N ASP A 125 -2.63 -9.22 -5.41
CA ASP A 125 -2.03 -9.47 -4.09
C ASP A 125 -0.61 -8.86 -4.01
N PRO A 126 -0.32 -7.97 -3.04
CA PRO A 126 1.02 -7.42 -2.85
C PRO A 126 2.08 -8.45 -2.45
N LYS A 127 1.71 -9.69 -2.09
CA LYS A 127 2.63 -10.81 -1.89
C LYS A 127 2.90 -11.63 -3.16
N ALA A 128 2.12 -11.43 -4.23
CA ALA A 128 2.30 -12.20 -5.46
C ALA A 128 3.70 -11.95 -6.05
N PRO A 129 4.43 -13.00 -6.47
CA PRO A 129 5.71 -12.84 -7.17
C PRO A 129 5.54 -11.91 -8.38
N GLN A 130 6.50 -11.01 -8.62
CA GLN A 130 6.46 -10.14 -9.79
C GLN A 130 6.38 -10.99 -11.07
N GLY A 131 5.31 -10.81 -11.85
CA GLY A 131 5.05 -11.62 -13.06
C GLY A 131 4.12 -12.82 -12.83
N PHE A 132 3.63 -13.05 -11.61
CA PHE A 132 2.57 -14.03 -11.36
C PHE A 132 1.23 -13.48 -11.86
N HIS A 133 0.88 -13.84 -13.09
CA HIS A 133 -0.49 -13.79 -13.55
C HIS A 133 -1.18 -15.04 -13.00
N PRO A 134 -2.14 -14.93 -12.06
CA PRO A 134 -2.91 -16.09 -11.67
C PRO A 134 -3.55 -16.69 -12.93
N PRO A 135 -3.57 -18.04 -13.07
CA PRO A 135 -4.15 -18.70 -14.23
C PRO A 135 -5.56 -18.15 -14.47
N LEU A 136 -5.97 -18.00 -15.73
CA LEU A 136 -7.22 -17.32 -16.14
C LEU A 136 -8.47 -17.82 -15.39
N VAL A 137 -8.42 -19.03 -14.83
CA VAL A 137 -9.45 -19.64 -13.96
C VAL A 137 -9.62 -18.90 -12.62
N ALA A 138 -8.54 -18.41 -12.01
CA ALA A 138 -8.58 -17.63 -10.76
C ALA A 138 -8.96 -16.14 -10.98
N GLN A 139 -9.17 -15.74 -12.23
CA GLN A 139 -9.69 -14.42 -12.62
C GLN A 139 -11.20 -14.47 -12.92
N GLN A 140 -11.87 -15.59 -12.67
CA GLN A 140 -13.29 -15.72 -12.95
C GLN A 140 -14.19 -15.09 -11.86
N PRO A 141 -15.37 -14.57 -12.25
CA PRO A 141 -16.50 -14.33 -11.34
C PRO A 141 -16.72 -15.47 -10.39
N VAL A 142 -16.46 -15.23 -9.10
CA VAL A 142 -17.12 -15.98 -8.04
C VAL A 142 -18.62 -15.69 -8.20
N PRO A 143 -19.45 -16.67 -8.57
CA PRO A 143 -20.87 -16.44 -8.77
C PRO A 143 -21.51 -16.04 -7.42
N GLY A 144 -22.07 -14.83 -7.34
CA GLY A 144 -22.75 -14.32 -6.13
C GLY A 144 -22.07 -13.15 -5.41
N ALA A 145 -20.89 -12.70 -5.84
CA ALA A 145 -20.28 -11.48 -5.31
C ALA A 145 -20.90 -10.22 -5.97
N PRO A 146 -21.45 -9.25 -5.21
CA PRO A 146 -21.96 -8.01 -5.78
C PRO A 146 -20.78 -7.15 -6.26
N GLY A 147 -20.54 -7.15 -7.57
CA GLY A 147 -19.53 -6.32 -8.22
C GLY A 147 -18.81 -7.08 -9.33
N GLY A 148 -19.32 -6.94 -10.56
CA GLY A 148 -18.73 -7.52 -11.75
C GLY A 148 -17.31 -7.05 -12.05
N PHE A 149 -16.65 -7.82 -12.90
CA PHE A 149 -15.24 -7.74 -13.31
C PHE A 149 -14.95 -6.37 -13.91
N ALA A 150 -14.16 -5.55 -13.22
CA ALA A 150 -13.47 -4.47 -13.89
C ALA A 150 -12.36 -5.09 -14.75
N GLN A 151 -12.47 -4.95 -16.07
CA GLN A 151 -11.42 -5.31 -17.00
C GLN A 151 -10.11 -4.59 -16.64
N PRO A 152 -8.93 -5.21 -16.86
CA PRO A 152 -7.64 -4.61 -16.55
C PRO A 152 -7.30 -3.49 -17.54
N GLY A 153 -7.86 -2.31 -17.31
CA GLY A 153 -7.44 -1.05 -17.94
C GLY A 153 -6.41 -0.34 -17.07
N SER A 154 -5.14 -0.40 -17.48
CA SER A 154 -4.07 0.56 -17.17
C SER A 154 -4.00 1.08 -15.72
N TYR A 155 -3.55 0.23 -14.78
CA TYR A 155 -2.86 0.76 -13.60
C TYR A 155 -1.50 1.29 -14.08
N ALA A 156 -1.43 2.56 -14.44
CA ALA A 156 -0.16 3.24 -14.60
C ALA A 156 0.55 3.20 -13.23
N GLN A 157 1.44 2.22 -13.05
CA GLN A 157 2.32 2.12 -11.89
C GLN A 157 3.32 3.27 -11.99
N SER A 158 3.02 4.44 -11.42
CA SER A 158 3.93 5.58 -11.37
C SER A 158 4.72 5.64 -10.05
N GLY A 159 5.29 4.51 -9.64
CA GLY A 159 6.14 4.42 -8.45
C GLY A 159 7.41 3.60 -8.75
N PRO A 160 8.37 3.50 -7.81
CA PRO A 160 9.63 2.75 -7.98
C PRO A 160 9.46 1.23 -8.20
N TYR A 161 8.23 0.76 -8.41
CA TYR A 161 7.83 -0.61 -8.71
C TYR A 161 7.13 -0.72 -10.08
N ALA A 162 7.23 0.32 -10.93
CA ALA A 162 6.76 0.28 -12.30
C ALA A 162 7.48 -0.84 -13.06
N GLN A 163 6.71 -1.81 -13.57
CA GLN A 163 7.29 -2.83 -14.43
C GLN A 163 7.86 -2.20 -15.70
N PRO A 164 8.99 -2.71 -16.24
CA PRO A 164 9.36 -2.43 -17.61
C PRO A 164 8.18 -2.79 -18.51
N GLY A 165 7.93 -1.99 -19.55
CA GLY A 165 6.81 -2.22 -20.48
C GLY A 165 6.77 -3.65 -21.01
N PRO A 166 5.61 -4.11 -21.54
CA PRO A 166 5.44 -5.50 -21.93
C PRO A 166 6.59 -5.95 -22.84
N VAL A 167 7.40 -6.89 -22.34
CA VAL A 167 8.36 -7.59 -23.18
C VAL A 167 7.55 -8.27 -24.26
N ALA A 168 7.79 -7.90 -25.53
CA ALA A 168 7.13 -8.53 -26.66
C ALA A 168 7.24 -10.06 -26.49
N GLN A 169 6.10 -10.73 -26.36
CA GLN A 169 6.09 -12.18 -26.22
C GLN A 169 6.78 -12.76 -27.46
N PRO A 170 7.80 -13.63 -27.30
CA PRO A 170 8.34 -14.35 -28.45
C PRO A 170 7.22 -15.14 -29.11
N ALA A 171 7.17 -15.12 -30.44
CA ALA A 171 6.13 -15.77 -31.23
C ALA A 171 5.96 -17.24 -30.79
N PRO A 172 4.72 -17.78 -30.79
CA PRO A 172 4.48 -19.18 -30.45
C PRO A 172 5.38 -20.09 -31.30
N TYR A 173 6.07 -21.03 -30.64
CA TYR A 173 6.90 -22.03 -31.32
C TYR A 173 6.02 -22.82 -32.30
N GLN A 174 6.22 -22.59 -33.60
CA GLN A 174 5.61 -23.42 -34.64
C GLN A 174 6.50 -24.63 -34.88
N PRO A 175 6.02 -25.87 -34.66
CA PRO A 175 6.78 -27.07 -34.99
C PRO A 175 7.06 -27.08 -36.50
N GLN A 176 8.33 -27.13 -36.89
CA GLN A 176 8.70 -27.35 -38.28
C GLN A 176 8.20 -28.74 -38.71
N PRO A 177 7.54 -28.89 -39.88
CA PRO A 177 7.17 -30.19 -40.39
C PRO A 177 8.45 -31.01 -40.64
N GLY A 178 8.56 -32.15 -39.97
CA GLY A 178 9.68 -33.07 -40.18
C GLY A 178 9.75 -33.60 -41.62
N PRO A 179 10.92 -34.09 -42.07
CA PRO A 179 11.07 -34.66 -43.40
C PRO A 179 10.11 -35.84 -43.60
N ARG A 180 9.30 -35.81 -44.67
CA ARG A 180 8.45 -36.94 -45.04
C ARG A 180 9.35 -38.07 -45.56
N HIS A 181 9.41 -39.19 -44.83
CA HIS A 181 10.06 -40.40 -45.33
C HIS A 181 9.26 -40.98 -46.50
N PRO A 182 9.89 -41.37 -47.62
CA PRO A 182 9.21 -42.07 -48.70
C PRO A 182 8.88 -43.50 -48.24
N SER A 183 7.59 -43.83 -48.27
CA SER A 183 7.09 -45.19 -48.05
C SER A 183 7.48 -46.08 -49.23
N TYR A 184 8.38 -47.04 -48.98
CA TYR A 184 8.68 -48.11 -49.94
C TYR A 184 7.46 -49.02 -50.09
N ARG A 185 6.93 -49.10 -51.32
CA ARG A 185 5.93 -50.08 -51.74
C ARG A 185 6.67 -51.36 -52.08
N ILE A 186 6.36 -52.44 -51.38
CA ILE A 186 6.82 -53.79 -51.73
C ILE A 186 5.83 -54.32 -52.77
N GLU A 187 6.32 -54.63 -53.97
CA GLU A 187 5.68 -55.54 -54.92
C GLU A 187 6.34 -56.92 -54.80
#